data_AF-A0A938UJU4-F1
#
_entry.id   AF-A0A938UJU4-F1
#
_cell.length_a   1.000
_cell.length_b   1.000
_cell.length_c   1.000
_cell.angle_alpha   90.00
_cell.angle_beta   90.00
_cell.angle_gamma   90.00
#
_symmetry.space_group_name_H-M   'P 1'
#
loop_
_entity.id
_entity.type
_entity.pdbx_description
1 polymer ?
#
loop_
_entity_poly.entity_id
_entity_poly.type
_entity_poly.pdbx_seq_one_letter_code
_entity_poly.pdbx_strand_id
1 'polypeptide(L)'
;MTMWIISGPSSAGKSHFITSGAAAAVTGLQGDIATLFPDEAKGCNEKPDTFFLHYNILRPLSIIRAERAGAHGGILSKLACLFSRWREPRNTISWPHMLNLWQYKRDAALDALLRTEPLIKAIVLVADRQTILDRIRQRETVEPFLQRNRRAARYPGRYWTSVYNAVDLPEIYRRWCDYLRCNAIEYKHIHSAHDRFEPLQVDTKIETILT
;
A
#
# COMPACT_ATOMS: atom_id res chain seq x y z
N MET A 1 19.56 -9.57 -6.47
CA MET A 1 18.70 -8.76 -5.58
C MET A 1 17.26 -9.26 -5.69
N THR A 2 16.55 -9.38 -4.58
CA THR A 2 15.15 -9.87 -4.52
C THR A 2 14.29 -8.86 -3.80
N MET A 3 13.28 -8.31 -4.49
CA MET A 3 12.30 -7.40 -3.91
C MET A 3 10.98 -8.13 -3.66
N TRP A 4 10.47 -8.03 -2.43
CA TRP A 4 9.13 -8.52 -2.08
C TRP A 4 8.18 -7.35 -1.84
N ILE A 5 7.20 -7.17 -2.71
CA ILE A 5 6.17 -6.16 -2.56
C ILE A 5 5.15 -6.64 -1.53
N ILE A 6 5.16 -6.03 -0.34
CA ILE A 6 4.14 -6.25 0.67
C ILE A 6 3.02 -5.24 0.43
N SER A 7 1.91 -5.70 -0.13
CA SER A 7 0.84 -4.86 -0.65
C SER A 7 -0.48 -5.07 0.08
N GLY A 8 -1.28 -4.01 0.13
CA GLY A 8 -2.61 -4.00 0.72
C GLY A 8 -3.13 -2.58 0.90
N PRO A 9 -4.42 -2.38 1.16
CA PRO A 9 -5.02 -1.04 1.27
C PRO A 9 -4.55 -0.31 2.54
N SER A 10 -4.54 -1.00 3.67
CA SER A 10 -4.16 -0.41 4.96
C SER A 10 -2.67 -0.55 5.22
N SER A 11 -2.01 0.55 5.57
CA SER A 11 -0.62 0.50 6.04
C SER A 11 -0.49 -0.26 7.37
N ALA A 12 -1.54 -0.25 8.21
CA ALA A 12 -1.54 -0.92 9.52
C ALA A 12 -1.36 -2.43 9.40
N GLY A 13 -2.17 -3.08 8.56
CA GLY A 13 -2.06 -4.52 8.34
C GLY A 13 -0.69 -4.93 7.80
N LYS A 14 -0.13 -4.13 6.87
CA LYS A 14 1.19 -4.37 6.30
C LYS A 14 2.32 -4.28 7.33
N SER A 15 2.32 -3.23 8.13
CA SER A 15 3.36 -3.07 9.13
C SER A 15 3.27 -4.10 10.23
N HIS A 16 2.06 -4.47 10.65
CA HIS A 16 1.88 -5.56 11.60
C HIS A 16 2.38 -6.88 11.00
N PHE A 17 2.04 -7.19 9.74
CA PHE A 17 2.54 -8.37 9.04
C PHE A 17 4.07 -8.45 8.95
N ILE A 18 4.73 -7.31 8.70
CA ILE A 18 6.19 -7.24 8.64
C ILE A 18 6.81 -7.37 10.03
N THR A 19 6.37 -6.56 10.98
CA THR A 19 6.96 -6.48 12.34
C THR A 19 6.68 -7.70 13.21
N SER A 20 5.61 -8.46 12.94
CA SER A 20 5.34 -9.74 13.62
C SER A 20 6.27 -10.88 13.15
N GLY A 21 7.08 -10.67 12.12
CA GLY A 21 7.90 -11.72 11.50
C GLY A 21 7.12 -12.63 10.53
N ALA A 22 5.81 -12.45 10.40
CA ALA A 22 4.99 -13.26 9.49
C ALA A 22 5.39 -13.09 8.02
N ALA A 23 5.81 -11.88 7.62
CA ALA A 23 6.35 -11.65 6.28
C ALA A 23 7.60 -12.49 5.99
N ALA A 24 8.54 -12.56 6.93
CA ALA A 24 9.74 -13.38 6.81
C ALA A 24 9.38 -14.87 6.73
N ALA A 25 8.47 -15.35 7.59
CA ALA A 25 7.99 -16.72 7.59
C ALA A 25 7.33 -17.13 6.26
N VAL A 26 6.45 -16.29 5.71
CA VAL A 26 5.74 -16.56 4.44
C VAL A 26 6.68 -16.54 3.22
N THR A 27 7.73 -15.71 3.27
CA THR A 27 8.69 -15.57 2.17
C THR A 27 9.86 -16.54 2.27
N GLY A 28 10.05 -17.20 3.42
CA GLY A 28 11.21 -18.06 3.71
C GLY A 28 12.51 -17.27 3.89
N LEU A 29 12.43 -15.94 4.02
CA LEU A 29 13.59 -15.09 4.26
C LEU A 29 14.01 -15.15 5.73
N GLN A 30 15.32 -15.13 5.97
CA GLN A 30 15.89 -15.15 7.32
C GLN A 30 16.50 -13.80 7.68
N GLY A 31 16.46 -13.45 8.98
CA GLY A 31 17.07 -12.24 9.51
C GLY A 31 16.15 -11.01 9.49
N ASP A 32 16.73 -9.87 9.87
CA ASP A 32 16.04 -8.57 9.85
C ASP A 32 16.04 -8.01 8.42
N ILE A 33 14.94 -8.23 7.71
CA ILE A 33 14.79 -7.80 6.32
C ILE A 33 14.43 -6.32 6.28
N ALA A 34 15.30 -5.53 5.66
CA ALA A 34 15.06 -4.11 5.46
C ALA A 34 13.70 -3.87 4.80
N THR A 35 12.94 -2.91 5.33
CA THR A 35 11.66 -2.49 4.76
C THR A 35 11.78 -1.08 4.24
N LEU A 36 11.48 -0.88 2.96
CA LEU A 36 11.58 0.41 2.29
C LEU A 36 10.21 0.81 1.73
N PHE A 37 9.93 2.11 1.71
CA PHE A 37 8.83 2.67 0.92
C PHE A 37 9.27 2.92 -0.53
N PRO A 38 8.34 2.99 -1.50
CA PRO A 38 8.71 3.20 -2.91
C PRO A 38 9.62 4.41 -3.16
N ASP A 39 9.36 5.55 -2.54
CA ASP A 39 10.20 6.74 -2.72
C ASP A 39 11.60 6.58 -2.09
N GLU A 40 11.71 5.84 -1.00
CA GLU A 40 12.97 5.57 -0.31
C GLU A 40 13.80 4.57 -1.12
N ALA A 41 13.19 3.48 -1.55
CA ALA A 41 13.83 2.49 -2.40
C ALA A 41 14.29 3.09 -3.73
N LYS A 42 13.49 3.96 -4.36
CA LYS A 42 13.89 4.69 -5.57
C LYS A 42 15.14 5.57 -5.34
N GLY A 43 15.21 6.25 -4.20
CA GLY A 43 16.30 7.18 -3.88
C GLY A 43 17.53 6.53 -3.24
N CYS A 44 17.52 5.22 -3.03
CA CYS A 44 18.59 4.51 -2.36
C CYS A 44 19.69 4.10 -3.35
N ASN A 45 20.90 4.64 -3.18
CA ASN A 45 22.05 4.30 -4.03
C ASN A 45 22.57 2.87 -3.77
N GLU A 46 22.50 2.42 -2.51
CA GLU A 46 22.95 1.09 -2.08
C GLU A 46 21.77 0.34 -1.46
N LYS A 47 21.00 -0.34 -2.30
CA LYS A 47 19.87 -1.15 -1.83
C LYS A 47 20.39 -2.45 -1.20
N PRO A 48 19.74 -2.95 -0.14
CA PRO A 48 19.99 -4.29 0.36
C PRO A 48 19.72 -5.33 -0.73
N ASP A 49 20.47 -6.43 -0.72
CA ASP A 49 20.27 -7.52 -1.68
C ASP A 49 18.86 -8.11 -1.62
N THR A 50 18.22 -8.09 -0.45
CA THR A 50 16.84 -8.51 -0.27
C THR A 50 16.13 -7.53 0.65
N PHE A 51 14.95 -7.07 0.25
CA PHE A 51 14.15 -6.13 1.04
C PHE A 51 12.65 -6.28 0.80
N PHE A 52 11.86 -5.81 1.77
CA PHE A 52 10.42 -5.64 1.66
C PHE A 52 10.09 -4.25 1.14
N LEU A 53 9.25 -4.17 0.10
CA LEU A 53 8.67 -2.93 -0.38
C LEU A 53 7.28 -2.74 0.24
N HIS A 54 7.11 -1.78 1.13
CA HIS A 54 5.81 -1.48 1.76
C HIS A 54 4.92 -0.67 0.82
N TYR A 55 4.02 -1.36 0.10
CA TYR A 55 3.22 -0.76 -0.97
C TYR A 55 1.75 -0.60 -0.57
N ASN A 56 1.22 0.62 -0.65
CA ASN A 56 -0.21 0.86 -0.45
C ASN A 56 -0.92 0.82 -1.81
N ILE A 57 -1.87 -0.10 -2.01
CA ILE A 57 -2.60 -0.21 -3.28
C ILE A 57 -3.48 1.02 -3.56
N LEU A 58 -3.75 1.86 -2.57
CA LEU A 58 -4.44 3.15 -2.72
C LEU A 58 -3.54 4.30 -3.19
N ARG A 59 -2.25 4.06 -3.44
CA ARG A 59 -1.29 5.10 -3.86
C ARG A 59 -1.72 5.88 -5.12
N PRO A 60 -2.37 5.27 -6.14
CA PRO A 60 -2.94 6.03 -7.26
C PRO A 60 -3.92 7.14 -6.84
N LEU A 61 -4.67 6.97 -5.74
CA LEU A 61 -5.56 8.02 -5.22
C LEU A 61 -4.80 9.31 -4.88
N SER A 62 -3.63 9.17 -4.24
CA SER A 62 -2.80 10.33 -3.90
C SER A 62 -2.21 11.02 -5.13
N ILE A 63 -1.86 10.25 -6.17
CA ILE A 63 -1.34 10.76 -7.44
C ILE A 63 -2.43 11.56 -8.17
N ILE A 64 -3.61 10.96 -8.36
CA ILE A 64 -4.76 11.60 -9.01
C ILE A 64 -5.13 12.91 -8.31
N ARG A 65 -5.15 12.91 -6.97
CA ARG A 65 -5.45 14.11 -6.19
C ARG A 65 -4.37 15.19 -6.32
N ALA A 66 -3.10 14.81 -6.29
CA ALA A 66 -1.98 15.75 -6.43
C ALA A 66 -2.01 16.44 -7.81
N GLU A 67 -2.22 15.70 -8.89
CA GLU A 67 -2.30 16.26 -10.24
C GLU A 67 -3.46 17.23 -10.39
N ARG A 68 -4.64 16.90 -9.83
CA ARG A 68 -5.80 17.81 -9.86
C ARG A 68 -5.61 19.06 -9.03
N ALA A 69 -4.77 19.01 -8.00
CA ALA A 69 -4.37 20.18 -7.24
C ALA A 69 -3.31 21.03 -7.98
N GLY A 70 -2.94 20.67 -9.23
CA GLY A 70 -1.86 21.32 -9.97
C GLY A 70 -0.48 21.06 -9.37
N ALA A 71 -0.36 20.11 -8.44
CA ALA A 71 0.87 19.80 -7.74
C ALA A 71 1.66 18.75 -8.53
N HIS A 72 2.35 19.19 -9.58
CA HIS A 72 3.29 18.36 -10.32
C HIS A 72 4.68 18.45 -9.69
N GLY A 73 5.17 17.32 -9.14
CA GLY A 73 6.59 17.08 -8.82
C GLY A 73 7.27 18.08 -7.87
N GLY A 74 7.24 17.81 -6.55
CA GLY A 74 8.12 18.52 -5.61
C GLY A 74 7.85 18.23 -4.13
N ILE A 75 8.69 18.75 -3.24
CA ILE A 75 8.45 18.73 -1.78
C ILE A 75 7.09 19.37 -1.43
N LEU A 76 6.66 20.36 -2.21
CA LEU A 76 5.36 21.00 -2.10
C LEU A 76 4.18 20.08 -2.48
N SER A 77 4.35 19.08 -3.36
CA SER A 77 3.28 18.10 -3.65
C SER A 77 3.15 17.06 -2.54
N LYS A 78 4.27 16.67 -1.90
CA LYS A 78 4.28 15.83 -0.69
C LYS A 78 3.62 16.56 0.50
N LEU A 79 3.93 17.84 0.69
CA LEU A 79 3.30 18.70 1.69
C LEU A 79 1.82 18.97 1.34
N ALA A 80 1.47 19.26 0.09
CA ALA A 80 0.07 19.44 -0.33
C ALA A 80 -0.75 18.16 -0.19
N CYS A 81 -0.17 16.96 -0.39
CA CYS A 81 -0.83 15.69 -0.05
C CYS A 81 -1.01 15.50 1.47
N LEU A 82 -0.08 16.02 2.28
CA LEU A 82 -0.19 16.05 3.75
C LEU A 82 -1.18 17.12 4.26
N PHE A 83 -1.33 18.24 3.57
CA PHE A 83 -2.27 19.33 3.93
C PHE A 83 -3.68 19.11 3.34
N SER A 84 -3.80 18.48 2.17
CA SER A 84 -5.09 18.00 1.63
C SER A 84 -5.67 16.81 2.40
N ARG A 85 -4.87 16.17 3.28
CA ARG A 85 -5.38 15.23 4.30
C ARG A 85 -6.20 15.91 5.40
N TRP A 86 -6.09 17.24 5.57
CA TRP A 86 -6.79 18.00 6.62
C TRP A 86 -8.03 18.75 6.13
N ARG A 87 -8.12 19.03 4.83
CA ARG A 87 -9.37 19.45 4.22
C ARG A 87 -10.15 18.19 3.86
N GLU A 88 -11.31 17.99 4.49
CA GLU A 88 -12.28 17.02 4.01
C GLU A 88 -12.40 17.17 2.50
N PRO A 89 -12.26 16.08 1.74
CA PRO A 89 -12.43 16.19 0.32
C PRO A 89 -13.86 16.65 0.07
N ARG A 90 -14.04 17.87 -0.42
CA ARG A 90 -15.19 18.17 -1.27
C ARG A 90 -15.00 17.31 -2.51
N ASN A 91 -15.33 16.02 -2.39
CA ASN A 91 -15.23 15.00 -3.42
C ASN A 91 -16.25 15.37 -4.50
N THR A 92 -15.88 16.30 -5.39
CA THR A 92 -16.64 16.59 -6.60
C THR A 92 -16.42 15.53 -7.67
N ILE A 93 -15.60 14.51 -7.39
CA ILE A 93 -15.24 13.45 -8.33
C ILE A 93 -16.01 12.20 -7.95
N SER A 94 -16.85 11.74 -8.87
CA SER A 94 -17.52 10.46 -8.73
C SER A 94 -16.52 9.31 -8.72
N TRP A 95 -16.82 8.26 -7.97
CA TRP A 95 -15.99 7.06 -7.92
C TRP A 95 -15.71 6.43 -9.30
N PRO A 96 -16.70 6.31 -10.22
CA PRO A 96 -16.43 5.83 -11.58
C PRO A 96 -15.36 6.64 -12.32
N HIS A 97 -15.35 7.97 -12.15
CA HIS A 97 -14.32 8.81 -12.75
C HIS A 97 -12.95 8.58 -12.11
N MET A 98 -12.88 8.42 -10.78
CA MET A 98 -11.62 8.07 -10.10
C MET A 98 -11.06 6.73 -10.58
N LEU A 99 -11.93 5.72 -10.76
CA LEU A 99 -11.54 4.41 -11.29
C LEU A 99 -10.96 4.51 -12.71
N ASN A 100 -11.53 5.33 -13.59
CA ASN A 100 -10.99 5.50 -14.95
C ASN A 100 -9.57 6.09 -14.96
N LEU A 101 -9.23 6.90 -13.96
CA LEU A 101 -7.89 7.48 -13.81
C LEU A 101 -6.91 6.56 -13.04
N TRP A 102 -7.41 5.45 -12.48
CA TRP A 102 -6.65 4.56 -11.62
C TRP A 102 -5.68 3.68 -12.39
N GLN A 103 -4.40 4.05 -12.36
CA GLN A 103 -3.34 3.34 -13.07
C GLN A 103 -2.08 3.26 -12.20
N TYR A 104 -1.65 2.05 -11.84
CA TYR A 104 -0.45 1.83 -11.04
C TYR A 104 0.85 2.26 -11.74
N LYS A 105 0.91 2.15 -13.08
CA LYS A 105 2.05 2.63 -13.89
C LYS A 105 2.35 4.13 -13.73
N ARG A 106 1.41 4.92 -13.18
CA ARG A 106 1.62 6.35 -12.91
C ARG A 106 2.46 6.60 -11.67
N ASP A 107 2.65 5.58 -10.84
CA ASP A 107 3.55 5.63 -9.69
C ASP A 107 5.00 5.50 -10.15
N ALA A 108 5.64 6.64 -10.44
CA ALA A 108 7.00 6.70 -10.95
C ALA A 108 8.06 6.11 -9.99
N ALA A 109 7.71 5.86 -8.73
CA ALA A 109 8.59 5.14 -7.80
C ALA A 109 8.47 3.63 -7.99
N LEU A 110 7.25 3.11 -8.07
CA LEU A 110 7.03 1.71 -8.39
C LEU A 110 7.58 1.35 -9.78
N ASP A 111 7.24 2.14 -10.81
CA ASP A 111 7.67 1.88 -12.20
C ASP A 111 9.21 1.85 -12.32
N ALA A 112 9.91 2.77 -11.63
CA ALA A 112 11.37 2.77 -11.60
C ALA A 112 11.92 1.48 -10.97
N LEU A 113 11.36 1.04 -9.84
CA LEU A 113 11.78 -0.20 -9.17
C LEU A 113 11.52 -1.44 -10.03
N LEU A 114 10.37 -1.52 -10.70
CA LEU A 114 10.05 -2.65 -11.59
C LEU A 114 11.04 -2.78 -12.75
N ARG A 115 11.68 -1.69 -13.18
CA ARG A 115 12.69 -1.71 -14.25
C ARG A 115 14.09 -2.07 -13.76
N THR A 116 14.40 -1.82 -12.50
CA THR A 116 15.75 -2.00 -11.95
C THR A 116 15.94 -3.30 -11.19
N GLU A 117 14.87 -3.85 -10.61
CA GLU A 117 14.97 -5.03 -9.76
C GLU A 117 14.85 -6.32 -10.59
N PRO A 118 15.82 -7.25 -10.51
CA PRO A 118 15.86 -8.42 -11.38
C PRO A 118 14.89 -9.53 -10.95
N LEU A 119 14.51 -9.58 -9.68
CA LEU A 119 13.56 -10.56 -9.15
C LEU A 119 12.55 -9.88 -8.23
N ILE A 120 11.28 -9.92 -8.65
CA ILE A 120 10.18 -9.25 -7.97
C ILE A 120 9.09 -10.26 -7.67
N LYS A 121 8.69 -10.31 -6.41
CA LYS A 121 7.55 -11.11 -5.92
C LYS A 121 6.63 -10.23 -5.10
N ALA A 122 5.39 -10.65 -4.89
CA ALA A 122 4.44 -9.89 -4.10
C ALA A 122 3.64 -10.74 -3.09
N ILE A 123 3.27 -10.09 -2.01
CA ILE A 123 2.27 -10.55 -1.06
C ILE A 123 1.14 -9.53 -1.07
N VAL A 124 -0.08 -10.00 -1.27
CA VAL A 124 -1.31 -9.19 -1.24
C VAL A 124 -2.06 -9.53 0.04
N LEU A 125 -2.02 -8.62 1.01
CA LEU A 125 -2.77 -8.72 2.25
C LEU A 125 -4.23 -8.40 1.97
N VAL A 126 -5.12 -9.36 2.22
CA VAL A 126 -6.56 -9.26 2.02
C VAL A 126 -7.26 -9.17 3.37
N ALA A 127 -8.17 -8.22 3.53
CA ALA A 127 -9.03 -8.10 4.70
C ALA A 127 -10.34 -7.45 4.26
N ASP A 128 -11.43 -7.82 4.93
CA ASP A 128 -12.72 -7.16 4.75
C ASP A 128 -12.64 -5.68 5.18
N ARG A 129 -13.63 -4.92 4.73
CA ARG A 129 -13.72 -3.48 5.00
C ARG A 129 -13.81 -3.19 6.50
N GLN A 130 -14.59 -3.97 7.24
CA GLN A 130 -14.85 -3.74 8.67
C GLN A 130 -13.56 -3.90 9.49
N THR A 131 -12.80 -4.96 9.24
CA THR A 131 -11.46 -5.19 9.77
C THR A 131 -10.52 -4.03 9.48
N ILE A 132 -10.51 -3.52 8.23
CA ILE A 132 -9.68 -2.36 7.86
C ILE A 132 -10.07 -1.13 8.68
N LEU A 133 -11.37 -0.86 8.83
CA LEU A 133 -11.89 0.27 9.58
C LEU A 133 -11.57 0.17 11.08
N ASP A 134 -11.68 -1.01 11.67
CA ASP A 134 -11.40 -1.22 13.09
C ASP A 134 -9.92 -1.00 13.40
N ARG A 135 -9.02 -1.47 12.54
CA ARG A 135 -7.59 -1.19 12.63
C ARG A 135 -7.25 0.30 12.54
N ILE A 136 -8.00 1.06 11.75
CA ILE A 136 -7.80 2.50 11.62
C ILE A 136 -8.25 3.23 12.89
N ARG A 137 -9.35 2.78 13.51
CA ARG A 137 -9.87 3.36 14.75
C ARG A 137 -8.91 3.15 15.92
N GLN A 138 -8.28 1.98 16.00
CA GLN A 138 -7.32 1.64 17.04
C GLN A 138 -5.94 2.28 16.85
N ARG A 139 -5.71 2.98 15.72
CA ARG A 139 -4.38 3.46 15.34
C ARG A 139 -4.13 4.88 15.82
N GLU A 140 -3.14 5.03 16.69
CA GLU A 140 -2.74 6.34 17.22
C GLU A 140 -1.59 6.99 16.42
N THR A 141 -0.65 6.21 15.88
CA THR A 141 0.60 6.71 15.27
C THR A 141 0.83 6.23 13.84
N VAL A 142 1.45 7.09 13.01
CA VAL A 142 1.99 6.71 11.70
C VAL A 142 3.27 5.87 11.91
N GLU A 143 3.39 4.78 11.15
CA GLU A 143 4.38 3.69 11.23
C GLU A 143 5.66 3.96 12.05
N PRO A 144 6.05 3.10 13.02
CA PRO A 144 7.24 3.30 13.85
C PRO A 144 8.54 3.53 13.07
N PHE A 145 8.72 2.87 11.93
CA PHE A 145 9.92 3.00 11.10
C PHE A 145 9.96 4.31 10.27
N LEU A 146 8.83 5.04 10.16
CA LEU A 146 8.80 6.39 9.60
C LEU A 146 9.25 7.47 10.61
N GLN A 147 9.54 7.10 11.87
CA GLN A 147 9.83 8.03 12.97
C GLN A 147 11.26 8.61 12.97
N ARG A 148 11.86 8.85 11.80
CA ARG A 148 13.11 9.64 11.73
C ARG A 148 12.94 11.08 12.25
N ASN A 149 11.70 11.58 12.34
CA ASN A 149 11.36 12.86 12.96
C ASN A 149 10.45 12.66 14.19
N ARG A 150 10.94 13.05 15.38
CA ARG A 150 10.33 12.86 16.72
C ARG A 150 8.96 13.52 16.95
N ARG A 151 8.40 14.24 15.97
CA ARG A 151 7.01 14.75 16.02
C ARG A 151 6.14 13.79 15.22
N ALA A 152 5.80 12.64 15.81
CA ALA A 152 5.01 11.61 15.16
C ALA A 152 3.68 12.22 14.67
N ALA A 153 3.51 12.32 13.35
CA ALA A 153 2.24 12.72 12.77
C ALA A 153 1.18 11.68 13.19
N ARG A 154 0.07 12.14 13.79
CA ARG A 154 -1.06 11.27 14.10
C ARG A 154 -1.64 10.69 12.81
N TYR A 155 -2.03 9.42 12.85
CA TYR A 155 -2.69 8.79 11.71
C TYR A 155 -4.07 9.46 11.54
N PRO A 156 -4.39 10.05 10.37
CA PRO A 156 -5.64 10.79 10.20
C PRO A 156 -6.80 9.80 10.00
N GLY A 157 -7.27 9.18 11.09
CA GLY A 157 -8.24 8.10 11.08
C GLY A 157 -9.53 8.47 10.33
N ARG A 158 -10.10 9.65 10.62
CA ARG A 158 -11.32 10.16 9.95
C ARG A 158 -11.17 10.23 8.43
N TYR A 159 -10.04 10.75 7.95
CA TYR A 159 -9.75 10.83 6.51
C TYR A 159 -9.74 9.44 5.88
N TRP A 160 -9.01 8.49 6.50
CA TRP A 160 -8.90 7.15 5.95
C TRP A 160 -10.24 6.40 6.01
N THR A 161 -11.00 6.51 7.10
CA THR A 161 -12.37 5.98 7.19
C THR A 161 -13.24 6.48 6.03
N SER A 162 -13.21 7.79 5.74
CA SER A 162 -13.93 8.38 4.61
C SER A 162 -13.47 7.79 3.26
N VAL A 163 -12.14 7.68 3.05
CA VAL A 163 -11.58 7.05 1.84
C VAL A 163 -12.06 5.62 1.70
N TYR A 164 -11.93 4.80 2.74
CA TYR A 164 -12.36 3.40 2.68
C TYR A 164 -13.84 3.30 2.34
N ASN A 165 -14.70 4.04 3.03
CA ASN A 165 -16.14 4.05 2.76
C ASN A 165 -16.50 4.49 1.33
N ALA A 166 -15.69 5.34 0.70
CA ALA A 166 -15.96 5.84 -0.64
C ALA A 166 -15.44 4.93 -1.77
N VAL A 167 -14.47 4.06 -1.51
CA VAL A 167 -13.85 3.23 -2.55
C VAL A 167 -14.50 1.85 -2.67
N ASP A 168 -14.56 1.36 -3.90
CA ASP A 168 -14.82 -0.04 -4.22
C ASP A 168 -13.52 -0.85 -4.04
N LEU A 169 -13.35 -1.41 -2.84
CA LEU A 169 -12.19 -2.22 -2.50
C LEU A 169 -12.03 -3.44 -3.41
N PRO A 170 -13.08 -4.26 -3.66
CA PRO A 170 -13.02 -5.35 -4.64
C PRO A 170 -12.40 -4.95 -5.97
N GLU A 171 -12.88 -3.87 -6.57
CA GLU A 171 -12.36 -3.40 -7.85
C GLU A 171 -10.89 -2.94 -7.76
N ILE A 172 -10.47 -2.31 -6.66
CA ILE A 172 -9.07 -1.92 -6.45
C ILE A 172 -8.15 -3.14 -6.33
N TYR A 173 -8.55 -4.16 -5.56
CA TYR A 173 -7.78 -5.41 -5.45
C TYR A 173 -7.68 -6.11 -6.79
N ARG A 174 -8.79 -6.21 -7.53
CA ARG A 174 -8.82 -6.79 -8.88
C ARG A 174 -7.82 -6.10 -9.80
N ARG A 175 -7.86 -4.76 -9.87
CA ARG A 175 -6.91 -3.97 -10.67
C ARG A 175 -5.46 -4.13 -10.23
N TRP A 176 -5.21 -4.30 -8.94
CA TRP A 176 -3.85 -4.54 -8.44
C TRP A 176 -3.34 -5.92 -8.89
N CYS A 177 -4.17 -6.96 -8.74
CA CYS A 177 -3.83 -8.31 -9.18
C CYS A 177 -3.64 -8.37 -10.70
N ASP A 178 -4.48 -7.68 -11.48
CA ASP A 178 -4.31 -7.51 -12.93
C ASP A 178 -2.95 -6.89 -13.25
N TYR A 179 -2.60 -5.81 -12.53
CA TYR A 179 -1.32 -5.14 -12.73
C TYR A 179 -0.12 -6.05 -12.41
N LEU A 180 -0.16 -6.81 -11.31
CA LEU A 180 0.88 -7.79 -10.98
C LEU A 180 1.02 -8.86 -12.07
N ARG A 181 -0.11 -9.40 -12.56
CA ARG A 181 -0.12 -10.39 -13.65
C ARG A 181 0.44 -9.83 -14.96
N CYS A 182 0.02 -8.62 -15.36
CA CYS A 182 0.52 -7.97 -16.57
C CYS A 182 2.03 -7.70 -16.55
N ASN A 183 2.63 -7.61 -15.36
CA ASN A 183 4.09 -7.44 -15.19
C ASN A 183 4.80 -8.77 -14.86
N ALA A 184 4.13 -9.91 -15.01
CA ALA A 184 4.66 -11.24 -14.70
C ALA A 184 5.23 -11.37 -13.26
N ILE A 185 4.66 -10.64 -12.30
CA ILE A 185 5.08 -10.68 -10.90
C ILE A 185 4.34 -11.83 -10.21
N GLU A 186 5.08 -12.81 -9.68
CA GLU A 186 4.52 -13.88 -8.86
C GLU A 186 3.95 -13.29 -7.55
N TYR A 187 2.73 -13.66 -7.18
CA TYR A 187 2.11 -13.15 -5.95
C TYR A 187 1.29 -14.18 -5.20
N LYS A 188 1.21 -13.98 -3.87
CA LYS A 188 0.40 -14.78 -2.95
C LYS A 188 -0.62 -13.88 -2.26
N HIS A 189 -1.83 -14.40 -2.06
CA HIS A 189 -2.80 -13.76 -1.18
C HIS A 189 -2.66 -14.28 0.25
N ILE A 190 -2.67 -13.36 1.20
CA ILE A 190 -2.60 -13.67 2.62
C ILE A 190 -3.85 -13.10 3.30
N HIS A 191 -4.59 -13.96 4.00
CA HIS A 191 -5.68 -13.53 4.86
C HIS A 191 -5.10 -12.72 6.00
N SER A 192 -5.47 -11.45 6.06
CA SER A 192 -4.94 -10.53 7.04
C SER A 192 -6.02 -10.07 8.00
N ALA A 193 -7.17 -10.75 8.16
CA ALA A 193 -8.15 -10.29 9.16
C ALA A 193 -7.71 -10.56 10.60
N HIS A 194 -6.91 -11.60 10.79
CA HIS A 194 -6.33 -12.02 12.08
C HIS A 194 -4.82 -12.14 11.99
N ASP A 195 -4.16 -12.23 13.14
CA ASP A 195 -2.70 -12.15 13.26
C ASP A 195 -1.97 -13.44 12.83
N ARG A 196 -2.71 -14.46 12.38
CA ARG A 196 -2.13 -15.71 11.86
C ARG A 196 -1.58 -15.61 10.44
N PHE A 197 -2.03 -14.64 9.64
CA PHE A 197 -1.53 -14.39 8.27
C PHE A 197 -1.46 -15.65 7.38
N GLU A 198 -2.55 -16.38 7.31
CA GLU A 198 -2.61 -17.64 6.58
C GLU A 198 -2.75 -17.39 5.06
N PRO A 199 -2.10 -18.18 4.20
CA PRO A 199 -2.34 -18.12 2.76
C PRO A 199 -3.80 -18.39 2.42
N LEU A 200 -4.36 -17.58 1.51
CA LEU A 200 -5.66 -17.92 0.94
C LEU A 200 -5.51 -19.13 0.01
N GLN A 201 -6.46 -20.07 0.11
CA GLN A 201 -6.55 -21.18 -0.83
C GLN A 201 -6.79 -20.64 -2.24
N VAL A 202 -6.21 -21.29 -3.25
CA VAL A 202 -6.24 -20.85 -4.66
C VAL A 202 -7.68 -20.62 -5.16
N ASP A 203 -8.65 -21.39 -4.66
CA ASP A 203 -10.06 -21.30 -5.06
C ASP A 203 -10.87 -20.24 -4.29
N THR A 204 -10.25 -19.57 -3.32
CA THR A 204 -10.93 -18.51 -2.57
C THR A 204 -11.01 -17.26 -3.43
N LYS A 205 -12.21 -16.96 -3.93
CA LYS A 205 -12.50 -15.69 -4.59
C LYS A 205 -12.28 -14.56 -3.59
N ILE A 206 -11.33 -13.67 -3.85
CA ILE A 206 -11.01 -12.52 -2.98
C ILE A 206 -12.29 -11.72 -2.67
N GLU A 207 -13.19 -11.65 -3.64
CA GLU A 207 -14.48 -10.97 -3.55
C GLU A 207 -15.34 -11.45 -2.38
N THR A 208 -15.24 -12.71 -1.97
CA THR A 208 -16.02 -13.23 -0.82
C THR A 208 -15.47 -12.78 0.53
N ILE A 209 -14.21 -12.34 0.59
CA ILE A 209 -13.59 -11.79 1.80
C ILE A 209 -13.80 -10.27 1.87
N LEU A 210 -14.01 -9.61 0.73
CA LEU A 210 -14.07 -8.15 0.67
C LEU A 210 -15.46 -7.56 0.92
N THR A 211 -16.49 -8.41 1.05
CA THR A 211 -17.86 -8.03 1.43
C THR A 211 -17.94 -7.70 2.91
#